data_AF-A0A358MHJ5-F1
#
_entry.id   AF-A0A358MHJ5-F1
#
_cell.length_a   1.000
_cell.length_b   1.000
_cell.length_c   1.000
_cell.angle_alpha   90.00
_cell.angle_beta   90.00
_cell.angle_gamma   90.00
#
_symmetry.space_group_name_H-M   'P 1'
#
loop_
_entity.id
_entity.type
_entity.pdbx_description
1 polymer ?
#
loop_
_entity_poly.entity_id
_entity_poly.type
_entity_poly.pdbx_seq_one_letter_code
_entity_poly.pdbx_strand_id
1 'polypeptide(L)' 'CLHCEDAPCVTVCPTGASYKRVEDGIVLVNEDACIGCGLCAWACPYGAREMDPVEKVMKKCT' A
#
# COMPACT_ATOMS: atom_id res chain seq x y z
N CYS A 1 4.52 -5.74 7.38
CA CYS A 1 4.42 -5.94 5.92
C CYS A 1 5.32 -7.12 5.55
N LEU A 2 4.94 -7.96 4.59
CA LEU A 2 5.78 -9.10 4.15
C LEU A 2 6.45 -8.88 2.79
N HIS A 3 6.24 -7.73 2.15
CA HIS A 3 6.76 -7.41 0.81
C HIS A 3 6.57 -8.56 -0.20
N CYS A 4 5.36 -9.11 -0.24
CA CYS A 4 5.02 -10.31 -0.98
C CYS A 4 5.41 -10.23 -2.47
N GLU A 5 5.71 -11.38 -3.06
CA GLU A 5 5.95 -11.48 -4.50
C GLU A 5 4.69 -11.09 -5.28
N ASP A 6 3.58 -11.76 -4.97
CA ASP A 6 2.23 -11.35 -5.32
C ASP A 6 1.66 -10.46 -4.22
N ALA A 7 1.57 -9.16 -4.52
CA ALA A 7 1.13 -8.14 -3.58
C ALA A 7 -0.26 -7.63 -4.00
N PRO A 8 -1.37 -8.24 -3.52
CA PRO A 8 -2.72 -7.83 -3.93
C PRO A 8 -3.00 -6.36 -3.60
N CYS A 9 -2.41 -5.84 -2.53
CA CYS A 9 -2.46 -4.43 -2.16
C CYS A 9 -1.88 -3.46 -3.21
N VAL A 10 -0.97 -3.91 -4.08
CA VAL A 10 -0.48 -3.17 -5.26
C VAL A 10 -1.53 -3.25 -6.37
N THR A 11 -1.98 -4.46 -6.71
CA THR A 11 -2.93 -4.72 -7.80
C THR A 11 -4.28 -4.01 -7.62
N VAL A 12 -4.79 -3.92 -6.38
CA VAL A 12 -6.09 -3.27 -6.11
C VAL A 12 -6.01 -1.74 -6.01
N CYS A 13 -4.82 -1.14 -6.08
CA CYS A 13 -4.68 0.30 -5.91
C CYS A 13 -5.13 1.04 -7.18
N PRO A 14 -6.24 1.80 -7.16
CA PRO A 14 -6.80 2.39 -8.37
C PRO A 14 -5.95 3.55 -8.93
N THR A 15 -5.11 4.15 -8.10
CA THR A 15 -4.25 5.28 -8.49
C THR A 15 -2.81 4.87 -8.82
N GLY A 16 -2.46 3.60 -8.62
CA GLY A 16 -1.06 3.15 -8.70
C GLY A 16 -0.17 3.62 -7.55
N ALA A 17 -0.75 4.23 -6.50
CA ALA A 17 0.02 4.68 -5.34
C ALA A 17 0.72 3.54 -4.60
N SER A 18 0.12 2.35 -4.51
CA SER A 18 0.85 1.17 -4.04
C SER A 18 1.65 0.59 -5.20
N TYR A 19 2.95 0.40 -4.99
CA TYR A 19 3.85 -0.14 -6.01
C TYR A 19 4.89 -1.05 -5.36
N LYS A 20 5.49 -1.91 -6.18
CA LYS A 20 6.64 -2.74 -5.78
C LYS A 20 7.88 -2.14 -6.42
N ARG A 21 8.85 -1.77 -5.59
CA ARG A 21 10.12 -1.22 -6.04
C ARG A 21 10.96 -2.31 -6.72
N VAL A 22 11.59 -1.99 -7.85
CA VAL A 22 12.16 -3.01 -8.74
C VAL A 22 13.51 -3.51 -8.23
N GLU A 23 14.30 -2.64 -7.61
CA GLU A 23 15.66 -2.92 -7.15
C GLU A 23 15.72 -3.92 -5.98
N ASP A 24 14.72 -3.93 -5.10
CA ASP A 24 14.74 -4.72 -3.86
C ASP A 24 13.42 -5.43 -3.54
N GLY A 25 12.39 -5.26 -4.37
CA GLY A 25 11.08 -5.88 -4.17
C GLY A 25 10.27 -5.30 -3.03
N ILE A 26 10.70 -4.19 -2.42
CA ILE A 26 9.98 -3.56 -1.32
C ILE A 26 8.69 -2.94 -1.86
N VAL A 27 7.56 -3.49 -1.41
CA VAL A 27 6.25 -2.86 -1.59
C VAL A 27 6.21 -1.54 -0.81
N LEU A 28 5.75 -0.46 -1.44
CA LEU A 28 5.70 0.91 -0.90
C LEU A 28 4.34 1.57 -1.20
N VAL A 29 4.14 2.78 -0.66
CA VAL A 29 3.04 3.69 -1.01
C VAL A 29 3.63 5.04 -1.41
N ASN A 30 3.25 5.54 -2.57
CA ASN A 30 3.44 6.93 -2.95
C ASN A 30 2.28 7.74 -2.33
N GLU A 31 2.60 8.54 -1.32
CA GLU A 31 1.63 9.29 -0.54
C GLU A 31 1.00 10.43 -1.36
N ASP A 32 1.74 11.04 -2.29
CA ASP A 32 1.24 12.11 -3.15
C ASP A 32 0.15 11.61 -4.13
N ALA A 33 0.17 10.33 -4.47
CA ALA A 33 -0.82 9.68 -5.35
C ALA A 33 -1.91 8.93 -4.55
N CYS A 34 -1.79 8.86 -3.22
CA CYS A 34 -2.70 8.09 -2.39
C CYS A 34 -3.96 8.91 -2.06
N ILE A 35 -5.13 8.39 -2.43
CA ILE A 35 -6.43 9.03 -2.15
C ILE A 35 -7.13 8.49 -0.90
N GLY A 36 -6.45 7.69 -0.07
CA GLY A 36 -7.02 7.18 1.18
C GLY A 36 -8.20 6.20 1.00
N CYS A 37 -8.35 5.52 -0.14
CA CYS A 37 -9.54 4.69 -0.38
C CYS A 37 -9.64 3.41 0.47
N GLY A 38 -8.57 2.99 1.16
CA GLY A 38 -8.58 1.81 2.04
C GLY A 38 -8.56 0.43 1.35
N LEU A 39 -8.70 0.36 0.02
CA LEU A 39 -8.74 -0.92 -0.72
C LEU A 39 -7.50 -1.79 -0.48
N CYS A 40 -6.32 -1.18 -0.39
CA CYS A 40 -5.07 -1.90 -0.15
C CYS A 40 -5.02 -2.56 1.25
N ALA A 41 -5.69 -1.98 2.25
CA ALA A 41 -5.81 -2.57 3.57
C ALA A 41 -6.81 -3.74 3.56
N TRP A 42 -7.97 -3.54 2.91
CA TRP A 42 -8.97 -4.60 2.73
C TRP A 42 -8.40 -5.83 1.99
N ALA A 43 -7.60 -5.61 0.96
CA ALA A 43 -7.00 -6.69 0.17
C ALA A 43 -5.80 -7.38 0.84
N CYS A 44 -5.23 -6.81 1.91
CA CYS A 44 -4.06 -7.38 2.55
C CYS A 44 -4.48 -8.42 3.61
N PRO A 45 -4.18 -9.72 3.42
CA PRO A 45 -4.58 -10.76 4.38
C PRO A 45 -3.85 -10.66 5.73
N TYR A 46 -2.80 -9.84 5.80
CA TYR A 46 -1.98 -9.65 6.99
C TYR A 46 -2.29 -8.35 7.75
N GLY A 47 -3.27 -7.56 7.30
CA GLY A 47 -3.63 -6.29 7.95
C GLY A 47 -2.46 -5.30 8.03
N ALA A 48 -1.50 -5.35 7.10
CA ALA A 48 -0.23 -4.64 7.23
C ALA A 48 -0.27 -3.16 6.84
N ARG A 49 -1.46 -2.57 6.71
CA ARG A 49 -1.69 -1.22 6.20
C ARG A 49 -2.81 -0.56 6.97
N GLU A 50 -2.60 0.69 7.35
CA GLU A 50 -3.54 1.47 8.16
C GLU A 50 -3.69 2.87 7.56
N MET A 51 -4.83 3.51 7.80
CA MET A 51 -5.05 4.88 7.37
C MET A 51 -4.44 5.84 8.39
N ASP A 52 -3.66 6.81 7.90
CA ASP A 52 -3.29 7.96 8.70
C ASP A 52 -4.51 8.88 8.89
N PRO A 53 -4.96 9.14 10.13
CA PRO A 53 -6.16 9.93 10.37
C PRO A 53 -5.98 11.42 10.08
N VAL A 54 -4.74 11.93 10.03
CA VAL A 54 -4.40 13.33 9.78
C VAL A 54 -4.16 13.56 8.30
N GLU A 55 -3.24 12.80 7.70
CA GLU A 55 -2.83 12.96 6.30
C GLU A 55 -3.81 12.33 5.31
N LYS A 56 -4.72 11.47 5.79
CA LYS A 56 -5.73 10.76 4.98
C LYS A 56 -5.14 9.87 3.88
N VAL A 57 -3.90 9.43 4.05
CA VAL A 57 -3.22 8.47 3.17
C VAL A 57 -3.07 7.12 3.85
N MET A 58 -2.85 6.07 3.06
CA MET A 58 -2.59 4.73 3.58
C MET A 58 -1.12 4.57 3.92
N LYS A 59 -0.80 4.30 5.19
CA LYS A 59 0.55 4.04 5.69
C LYS A 59 0.79 2.55 5.88
N LYS A 60 2.06 2.19 6.07
CA LYS A 60 2.52 0.89 6.53
C LYS A 60 3.89 1.04 7.21
N CYS A 61 4.35 0.01 7.93
CA CYS A 61 5.75 -0.08 8.32
C CYS A 61 6.66 -0.03 7.07
N THR A 62 7.57 0.94 7.05
CA THR A 62 8.62 1.12 6.04
C THR A 62 9.78 0.19 6.28
#